data_AF-A0A7X7UDJ3-F1
#
_entry.id   AF-A0A7X7UDJ3-F1
#
_cell.length_a   1.000
_cell.length_b   1.000
_cell.length_c   1.000
_cell.angle_alpha   90.00
_cell.angle_beta   90.00
_cell.angle_gamma   90.00
#
_symmetry.space_group_name_H-M   'P 1'
#
loop_
_entity.id
_entity.type
_entity.pdbx_description
1 polymer ?
#
loop_
_entity_poly.entity_id
_entity_poly.type
_entity_poly.pdbx_seq_one_letter_code
_entity_poly.pdbx_strand_id
1 'polypeptide(L)'
;MLESQYYQVYKDQGDGFVVLQLIIENWAGNPPSQSDLMTWATNYGVTFPVLDDHNWTVTYPLFGGSISIPAYALLDQSLVIQKKNGFLSSYTALIENLLGID
;
A
#
# COMPACT_ATOMS: atom_id res chain seq x y z
N MET A 1 -11.04 4.53 -3.33
CA MET A 1 -9.68 5.10 -3.39
C MET A 1 -8.97 4.55 -4.63
N LEU A 2 -7.85 5.14 -5.07
CA LEU A 2 -7.17 4.74 -6.32
C LEU A 2 -6.55 3.34 -6.19
N GLU A 3 -6.04 3.01 -5.02
CA GLU A 3 -5.51 1.70 -4.62
C GLU A 3 -6.56 0.60 -4.80
N SER A 4 -7.81 0.86 -4.43
CA SER A 4 -8.94 -0.06 -4.64
C SER A 4 -9.17 -0.34 -6.12
N GLN A 5 -9.03 0.66 -6.99
CA GLN A 5 -9.19 0.47 -8.42
C GLN A 5 -8.06 -0.38 -8.98
N TYR A 6 -6.82 -0.09 -8.63
CA TYR A 6 -5.65 -0.88 -9.03
C TYR A 6 -5.78 -2.33 -8.57
N TYR A 7 -6.16 -2.54 -7.31
CA TYR A 7 -6.38 -3.87 -6.78
C TYR A 7 -7.44 -4.63 -7.59
N GLN A 8 -8.63 -4.04 -7.84
CA GLN A 8 -9.67 -4.74 -8.60
C GLN A 8 -9.28 -5.04 -10.05
N VAL A 9 -8.46 -4.18 -10.67
CA VAL A 9 -7.98 -4.38 -12.05
C VAL A 9 -6.95 -5.51 -12.13
N TYR A 10 -5.98 -5.52 -11.21
CA TYR A 10 -4.78 -6.36 -11.34
C TYR A 10 -4.77 -7.62 -10.47
N LYS A 11 -5.60 -7.73 -9.43
CA LYS A 11 -5.53 -8.83 -8.43
C LYS A 11 -5.57 -10.23 -9.04
N ASP A 12 -6.28 -10.40 -10.16
CA ASP A 12 -6.49 -11.68 -10.85
C ASP A 12 -5.66 -11.79 -12.15
N GLN A 13 -4.73 -10.85 -12.40
CA GLN A 13 -3.88 -10.83 -13.59
C GLN A 13 -2.52 -11.47 -13.30
N GLY A 14 -1.94 -12.18 -14.27
CA GLY A 14 -0.61 -12.79 -14.16
C GLY A 14 -0.49 -13.66 -12.90
N ASP A 15 0.60 -13.44 -12.14
CA ASP A 15 0.85 -14.10 -10.85
C ASP A 15 0.04 -13.50 -9.68
N GLY A 16 -0.84 -12.54 -9.97
CA GLY A 16 -1.67 -11.83 -9.01
C GLY A 16 -1.03 -10.54 -8.51
N PHE A 17 -1.88 -9.63 -8.03
CA PHE A 17 -1.47 -8.35 -7.49
C PHE A 17 -2.01 -8.16 -6.07
N VAL A 18 -1.11 -7.88 -5.13
CA VAL A 18 -1.44 -7.69 -3.72
C VAL A 18 -1.24 -6.23 -3.34
N VAL A 19 -2.22 -5.67 -2.63
CA VAL A 19 -2.10 -4.38 -1.96
C VAL A 19 -2.11 -4.62 -0.46
N LEU A 20 -1.15 -4.02 0.24
CA LEU A 20 -1.14 -3.93 1.70
C LEU A 20 -1.20 -2.44 2.06
N GLN A 21 -2.21 -2.03 2.82
CA GLN A 21 -2.29 -0.67 3.33
C GLN A 21 -1.82 -0.63 4.76
N LEU A 22 -0.70 0.07 5.01
CA LEU A 22 -0.21 0.33 6.35
C LEU A 22 -0.82 1.64 6.86
N ILE A 23 -1.38 1.60 8.07
CA ILE A 23 -1.87 2.78 8.80
C ILE A 23 -0.96 2.96 10.01
N ILE A 24 -0.34 4.13 10.05
CA ILE A 24 0.49 4.59 11.16
C ILE A 24 -0.34 5.27 12.24
N GLU A 25 0.33 5.76 13.28
CA GLU A 25 -0.29 6.54 14.35
C GLU A 25 -0.91 7.85 13.87
N ASN A 26 -1.88 8.35 14.64
CA ASN A 26 -2.41 9.70 14.45
C ASN A 26 -1.44 10.78 14.96
N TRP A 27 -1.81 12.06 14.81
CA TRP A 27 -1.00 13.21 15.23
C TRP A 27 -0.65 13.25 16.72
N ALA A 28 -1.37 12.52 17.57
CA ALA A 28 -1.09 12.40 19.00
C ALA A 28 -0.18 11.19 19.33
N GLY A 29 0.30 10.45 18.32
CA GLY A 29 1.12 9.26 18.51
C GLY A 29 0.35 8.02 18.96
N ASN A 30 -0.99 8.01 18.81
CA ASN A 30 -1.77 6.83 19.14
C ASN A 30 -1.90 5.92 17.91
N PRO A 31 -1.52 4.63 18.00
CA PRO A 31 -1.70 3.68 16.92
C PRO A 31 -3.19 3.36 16.72
N PRO A 32 -3.60 2.96 15.50
CA PRO A 32 -4.97 2.51 15.26
C PRO A 32 -5.28 1.22 16.02
N SER A 33 -6.47 1.16 16.62
CA SER A 33 -6.99 -0.11 17.13
C SER A 33 -7.52 -0.99 16.00
N GLN A 34 -7.76 -2.28 16.27
CA GLN A 34 -8.44 -3.18 15.33
C GLN A 34 -9.79 -2.61 14.85
N SER A 35 -10.54 -1.93 15.72
CA SER A 35 -11.81 -1.30 15.34
C SER A 35 -11.58 -0.17 14.35
N ASP A 36 -10.56 0.66 14.55
CA ASP A 36 -10.23 1.76 13.63
C ASP A 36 -9.87 1.23 12.25
N LEU A 37 -9.07 0.15 12.17
CA LEU A 37 -8.72 -0.50 10.91
C LEU A 37 -9.96 -1.05 10.18
N MET A 38 -10.88 -1.71 10.89
CA MET A 38 -12.13 -2.23 10.31
C MET A 38 -13.06 -1.10 9.84
N THR A 39 -13.18 -0.04 10.64
CA THR A 39 -13.96 1.15 10.27
C THR A 39 -13.35 1.82 9.03
N TRP A 40 -12.03 1.95 8.96
CA TRP A 40 -11.34 2.47 7.78
C TRP A 40 -11.65 1.64 6.54
N ALA A 41 -11.44 0.32 6.61
CA ALA A 41 -11.69 -0.58 5.49
C ALA A 41 -13.15 -0.49 5.01
N THR A 42 -14.11 -0.43 5.95
CA THR A 42 -15.54 -0.30 5.66
C THR A 42 -15.86 1.03 4.97
N ASN A 43 -15.38 2.15 5.54
CA ASN A 43 -15.68 3.49 5.04
C ASN A 43 -15.16 3.72 3.62
N TYR A 44 -14.02 3.11 3.27
CA TYR A 44 -13.41 3.25 1.96
C TYR A 44 -13.67 2.08 1.01
N GLY A 45 -14.47 1.08 1.43
CA GLY A 45 -14.81 -0.09 0.62
C GLY A 45 -13.59 -0.92 0.22
N VAL A 46 -12.59 -0.99 1.09
CA VAL A 46 -11.35 -1.72 0.85
C VAL A 46 -11.53 -3.20 1.17
N THR A 47 -11.08 -4.06 0.26
CA THR A 47 -11.15 -5.52 0.39
C THR A 47 -9.78 -6.18 0.57
N PHE A 48 -8.70 -5.40 0.50
CA PHE A 48 -7.34 -5.86 0.75
C PHE A 48 -6.94 -5.61 2.21
N PRO A 49 -5.88 -6.26 2.73
CA PRO A 49 -5.47 -6.08 4.12
C PRO A 49 -5.12 -4.62 4.47
N VAL A 50 -5.66 -4.16 5.58
CA VAL A 50 -5.32 -2.89 6.24
C VAL A 50 -4.66 -3.24 7.57
N LEU A 51 -3.44 -2.77 7.78
CA LEU A 51 -2.55 -3.21 8.85
C LEU A 51 -2.10 -2.00 9.69
N ASP A 52 -1.88 -2.23 10.97
CA ASP A 52 -1.22 -1.28 11.87
C ASP A 52 0.31 -1.32 11.64
N ASP A 53 0.93 -0.14 11.53
CA ASP A 53 2.38 0.06 11.57
C ASP A 53 2.74 1.03 12.71
N HIS A 54 2.37 0.65 13.93
CA HIS A 54 2.74 1.37 15.14
C HIS A 54 4.26 1.55 15.24
N ASN A 55 4.67 2.65 15.84
CA ASN A 55 6.06 3.10 15.95
C ASN A 55 6.80 3.18 14.60
N TRP A 56 6.06 3.18 13.48
CA TRP A 56 6.61 3.31 12.13
C TRP A 56 7.64 2.23 11.80
N THR A 57 7.51 1.05 12.38
CA THR A 57 8.51 -0.03 12.31
C THR A 57 8.80 -0.50 10.88
N VAL A 58 7.81 -0.42 9.99
CA VAL A 58 7.95 -0.77 8.56
C VAL A 58 8.15 0.49 7.72
N THR A 59 7.33 1.52 7.93
CA THR A 59 7.32 2.74 7.12
C THR A 59 8.63 3.52 7.26
N TYR A 60 9.17 3.66 8.47
CA TYR A 60 10.39 4.42 8.70
C TYR A 60 11.61 3.87 7.96
N PRO A 61 11.99 2.57 8.10
CA PRO A 61 13.12 2.01 7.36
C PRO A 61 12.88 1.95 5.84
N LEU A 62 11.63 1.76 5.41
CA LEU A 62 11.29 1.64 3.99
C LEU A 62 11.47 2.98 3.24
N PHE A 63 11.07 4.08 3.87
CA PHE A 63 11.03 5.41 3.25
C PHE A 63 12.12 6.39 3.74
N GLY A 64 12.90 6.03 4.76
CA GLY A 64 14.06 6.82 5.22
C GLY A 64 13.71 8.01 6.10
N GLY A 65 12.64 7.91 6.89
CA GLY A 65 12.29 8.85 7.96
C GLY A 65 11.74 10.23 7.57
N SER A 66 11.83 10.64 6.29
CA SER A 66 11.14 11.82 5.76
C SER A 66 10.12 11.38 4.71
N ILE A 67 8.88 11.16 5.17
CA ILE A 67 7.80 10.63 4.34
C ILE A 67 6.63 11.62 4.25
N SER A 68 6.04 11.72 3.06
CA SER A 68 4.75 12.39 2.84
C SER A 68 3.68 11.31 2.69
N ILE A 69 2.55 11.48 3.36
CA ILE A 69 1.44 10.52 3.31
C ILE A 69 0.37 11.06 2.36
N PRO A 70 -0.19 10.24 1.45
CA PRO A 70 0.12 8.82 1.26
C PRO A 70 1.48 8.61 0.58
N ALA A 71 2.12 7.49 0.92
CA ALA A 71 3.34 7.00 0.29
C ALA A 71 3.12 5.59 -0.24
N TYR A 72 3.79 5.25 -1.34
CA TYR A 72 3.66 3.95 -2.00
C TYR A 72 5.03 3.33 -2.18
N ALA A 73 5.09 2.01 -2.05
CA ALA A 73 6.21 1.20 -2.48
C ALA A 73 5.66 0.03 -3.31
N LEU A 74 6.29 -0.23 -4.44
CA LEU A 74 6.01 -1.38 -5.30
C LEU A 74 7.17 -2.34 -5.19
N LEU A 75 6.85 -3.57 -4.81
CA LEU A 75 7.78 -4.67 -4.72
C LEU A 75 7.49 -5.65 -5.85
N ASP A 76 8.52 -6.29 -6.38
CA ASP A 76 8.36 -7.43 -7.30
C ASP A 76 8.09 -8.75 -6.54
N GLN A 77 7.98 -9.84 -7.30
CA GLN A 77 7.75 -11.19 -6.79
C GLN A 77 8.92 -11.71 -5.93
N SER A 78 10.11 -11.11 -6.02
CA SER A 78 11.27 -11.40 -5.17
C SER A 78 11.35 -10.48 -3.94
N LEU A 79 10.29 -9.69 -3.68
CA LEU A 79 10.19 -8.72 -2.59
C LEU A 79 11.25 -7.60 -2.68
N VAL A 80 11.73 -7.30 -3.89
CA VAL A 80 12.66 -6.19 -4.14
C VAL A 80 11.85 -4.94 -4.48
N ILE A 81 12.17 -3.82 -3.84
CA ILE A 81 11.52 -2.53 -4.11
C ILE A 81 11.93 -2.06 -5.51
N GLN A 82 10.95 -2.04 -6.41
CA GLN A 82 11.11 -1.54 -7.77
C GLN A 82 10.90 -0.02 -7.84
N LYS A 83 9.98 0.49 -7.01
CA LYS A 83 9.69 1.93 -6.93
C LYS A 83 9.15 2.30 -5.57
N LYS A 84 9.45 3.51 -5.12
CA LYS A 84 8.86 4.12 -3.94
C LYS A 84 8.65 5.63 -4.11
N ASN A 85 7.69 6.19 -3.37
CA ASN A 85 7.24 7.58 -3.42
C ASN A 85 6.62 8.01 -4.77
N GLY A 86 5.98 9.18 -4.76
CA GLY A 86 5.29 9.73 -5.93
C GLY A 86 3.84 9.27 -6.07
N PHE A 87 3.18 9.71 -7.14
CA PHE A 87 1.79 9.35 -7.41
C PHE A 87 1.68 7.90 -7.88
N LEU A 88 0.67 7.18 -7.37
CA LEU A 88 0.38 5.79 -7.75
C LEU A 88 0.18 5.62 -9.26
N SER A 89 -0.38 6.62 -9.95
CA SER A 89 -0.51 6.62 -11.41
C SER A 89 0.83 6.50 -12.16
N SER A 90 1.95 6.82 -11.53
CA SER A 90 3.28 6.64 -12.13
C SER A 90 3.80 5.20 -12.04
N TYR A 91 3.03 4.27 -11.47
CA TYR A 91 3.42 2.88 -11.25
C TYR A 91 2.80 1.93 -12.28
N THR A 92 1.80 2.37 -13.06
CA THR A 92 1.02 1.53 -13.99
C THR A 92 1.88 0.66 -14.89
N ALA A 93 2.79 1.28 -15.66
CA ALA A 93 3.65 0.54 -16.59
C ALA A 93 4.60 -0.44 -15.89
N LEU A 94 5.02 -0.15 -14.65
CA LEU A 94 5.83 -1.10 -13.88
C LEU A 94 5.00 -2.27 -13.36
N ILE A 95 3.76 -2.02 -12.95
CA ILE A 95 2.84 -3.07 -12.50
C ILE A 95 2.51 -4.01 -13.66
N GLU A 96 2.16 -3.46 -14.82
CA GLU A 96 1.84 -4.24 -16.03
C GLU A 96 3.04 -5.08 -16.46
N ASN A 97 4.25 -4.50 -16.41
CA ASN A 97 5.47 -5.19 -16.77
C ASN A 97 5.81 -6.35 -15.82
N LEU A 98 5.69 -6.11 -14.51
CA LEU A 98 5.92 -7.14 -13.50
C LEU A 98 4.87 -8.26 -13.57
N LEU A 99 3.66 -7.97 -14.02
CA LEU A 99 2.59 -8.94 -14.21
C LEU A 99 2.65 -9.64 -15.59
N GLY A 100 3.49 -9.15 -16.51
CA GLY A 100 3.62 -9.70 -17.86
C GLY A 100 2.38 -9.49 -18.74
N ILE A 101 1.68 -8.36 -18.56
CA ILE A 101 0.42 -8.03 -19.24
C ILE A 101 0.50 -6.78 -20.13
N ASP A 102 1.72 -6.36 -20.46
CA ASP A 102 2.04 -5.28 -21.41
C ASP A 102 1.60 -5.57 -22.86
#